data_AF-A0A554KRK5-F1
#
_entry.id   AF-A0A554KRK5-F1
#
_cell.length_a   1.000
_cell.length_b   1.000
_cell.length_c   1.000
_cell.angle_alpha   90.00
_cell.angle_beta   90.00
_cell.angle_gamma   90.00
#
_symmetry.space_group_name_H-M   'P 1'
#
loop_
_entity.id
_entity.type
_entity.pdbx_description
1 polymer ?
#
loop_
_entity_poly.entity_id
_entity_poly.type
_entity_poly.pdbx_seq_one_letter_code
_entity_poly.pdbx_strand_id
1 'polypeptide(L)' 'MVFYLITYAIFGSVNPLDNWMQVAVFTVIALMFAFIDEKISVNLGRWEYGPKMPLVYGVGLTPFLELAVTGIFSFYLLL' A
#
# COMPACT_ATOMS: atom_id res chain seq x y z
N MET A 1 8.38 -5.40 2.41
CA MET A 1 9.79 -5.49 1.98
C MET A 1 10.05 -4.91 0.59
N VAL A 2 9.42 -5.40 -0.48
CA VAL A 2 9.77 -4.99 -1.87
C VAL A 2 9.58 -3.49 -2.10
N PHE A 3 8.47 -2.91 -1.64
CA PHE A 3 8.22 -1.47 -1.77
C PHE A 3 9.24 -0.60 -1.01
N TYR A 4 9.72 -1.06 0.14
CA TYR A 4 10.79 -0.38 0.89
C TYR A 4 12.10 -0.37 0.10
N LEU A 5 12.47 -1.49 -0.53
CA LEU A 5 13.68 -1.57 -1.36
C LEU A 5 13.63 -0.61 -2.55
N ILE A 6 12.45 -0.45 -3.16
CA ILE A 6 12.25 0.53 -4.25
C ILE A 6 12.49 1.95 -3.72
N THR A 7 11.91 2.30 -2.57
CA THR A 7 12.12 3.64 -1.99
C THR A 7 13.55 3.86 -1.51
N TYR A 8 14.20 2.83 -0.96
CA TYR A 8 15.60 2.86 -0.53
C TYR A 8 16.54 3.05 -1.73
N ALA A 9 16.25 2.45 -2.89
CA ALA A 9 17.02 2.66 -4.11
C ALA A 9 16.92 4.11 -4.64
N ILE A 10 15.80 4.78 -4.41
CA ILE A 10 15.55 6.16 -4.89
C ILE A 10 16.08 7.21 -3.91
N PHE A 11 15.88 7.02 -2.60
CA PHE A 11 16.18 8.02 -1.56
C PHE A 11 17.41 7.68 -0.70
N GLY A 12 18.02 6.51 -0.92
CA GLY A 12 19.19 6.04 -0.18
C GLY A 12 18.87 5.53 1.23
N SER A 13 19.84 5.62 2.13
CA SER A 13 19.75 5.15 3.52
C SER A 13 19.09 6.15 4.48
N VAL A 14 18.37 7.13 3.97
CA VAL A 14 17.63 8.08 4.81
C VAL A 14 16.44 7.33 5.40
N ASN A 15 16.20 7.51 6.70
CA ASN A 15 15.03 6.95 7.35
C ASN A 15 13.77 7.47 6.65
N PRO A 16 12.88 6.60 6.14
CA PRO A 16 11.63 7.00 5.52
C PRO A 16 10.82 7.98 6.38
N LEU A 17 10.84 7.82 7.70
CA LEU A 17 10.09 8.69 8.63
C LEU A 17 10.63 10.13 8.69
N ASP A 18 11.93 10.33 8.44
CA ASP A 18 12.55 11.65 8.43
C ASP A 18 12.32 12.39 7.09
N ASN A 19 11.96 11.65 6.04
CA ASN A 19 11.71 12.20 4.71
C ASN A 19 10.25 11.98 4.28
N TRP A 20 9.42 13.00 4.50
CA TRP A 20 8.00 12.97 4.13
C TRP A 20 7.78 12.64 2.63
N MET A 21 8.72 13.01 1.74
CA MET A 21 8.62 12.72 0.31
C MET A 21 8.82 11.22 0.04
N GLN A 22 9.67 10.55 0.80
CA GLN A 22 9.85 9.09 0.72
C GLN A 22 8.61 8.34 1.19
N VAL A 23 7.96 8.80 2.28
CA VAL A 23 6.67 8.26 2.74
C VAL A 23 5.58 8.48 1.70
N ALA A 24 5.51 9.66 1.09
CA ALA A 24 4.52 9.96 0.06
C ALA A 24 4.70 9.05 -1.17
N VAL A 25 5.93 8.90 -1.67
CA VAL A 25 6.23 8.00 -2.81
C VAL A 25 5.92 6.55 -2.46
N PHE A 26 6.32 6.09 -1.27
CA PHE A 26 5.97 4.75 -0.78
C PHE A 26 4.45 4.53 -0.78
N THR A 27 3.71 5.49 -0.22
CA THR A 27 2.26 5.42 -0.09
C THR A 27 1.58 5.35 -1.46
N VAL A 28 1.98 6.20 -2.40
CA VAL A 28 1.41 6.20 -3.76
C VAL A 28 1.69 4.87 -4.47
N ILE A 29 2.91 4.34 -4.36
CA ILE A 29 3.24 3.04 -4.96
C ILE A 29 2.41 1.93 -4.30
N ALA A 30 2.34 1.89 -2.97
CA ALA A 30 1.59 0.88 -2.24
C ALA A 30 0.10 0.90 -2.61
N LEU A 31 -0.52 2.08 -2.69
CA LEU A 31 -1.91 2.25 -3.10
C LEU A 31 -2.15 1.81 -4.56
N MET A 32 -1.24 2.14 -5.48
CA MET A 32 -1.34 1.69 -6.88
C MET A 32 -1.28 0.16 -6.99
N PHE A 33 -0.35 -0.46 -6.27
CA PHE A 33 -0.23 -1.92 -6.24
C PHE A 33 -1.44 -2.58 -5.58
N ALA A 34 -1.92 -2.05 -4.45
CA ALA A 34 -3.12 -2.53 -3.77
C ALA A 34 -4.35 -2.49 -4.70
N PHE A 35 -4.52 -1.38 -5.44
CA PHE A 35 -5.61 -1.23 -6.38
C PHE A 35 -5.56 -2.27 -7.52
N ILE A 36 -4.37 -2.49 -8.10
CA ILE A 36 -4.20 -3.44 -9.20
C ILE A 36 -4.42 -4.88 -8.71
N ASP A 37 -3.77 -5.26 -7.61
CA ASP A 37 -3.88 -6.61 -7.05
C ASP A 37 -5.33 -6.92 -6.69
N GLU A 38 -6.02 -5.96 -6.09
CA GLU A 38 -7.40 -6.17 -5.67
C GLU A 38 -8.35 -6.30 -6.86
N LYS A 39 -8.19 -5.45 -7.87
CA LYS A 39 -8.98 -5.56 -9.10
C LYS A 39 -8.75 -6.90 -9.80
N ILE A 40 -7.53 -7.41 -9.80
CA ILE A 40 -7.21 -8.73 -10.35
C ILE A 40 -7.84 -9.84 -9.47
N SER A 41 -7.71 -9.75 -8.15
CA SER A 41 -8.17 -10.76 -7.21
C SER A 41 -9.69 -10.93 -7.23
N VAL A 42 -10.45 -9.83 -7.31
CA VAL A 42 -11.91 -9.88 -7.44
C VAL A 42 -12.32 -10.42 -8.81
N ASN A 43 -11.64 -10.03 -9.90
CA ASN A 43 -11.93 -10.57 -11.24
C ASN A 43 -11.62 -12.07 -11.36
N LEU A 44 -10.61 -12.56 -10.63
CA LEU A 44 -10.28 -13.98 -10.55
C LEU A 44 -11.18 -14.77 -9.58
N GLY A 45 -12.14 -14.10 -8.92
CA GLY A 45 -13.03 -14.73 -7.95
C GLY A 45 -12.29 -15.29 -6.73
N ARG A 46 -11.10 -14.74 -6.39
CA ARG A 46 -10.36 -15.17 -5.20
C ARG A 46 -11.14 -14.84 -3.92
N TRP A 47 -11.91 -13.75 -3.98
CA TRP A 47 -12.81 -13.31 -2.92
C TRP A 47 -13.82 -12.29 -3.46
N GLU A 48 -14.85 -12.02 -2.67
CA GLU A 48 -15.94 -11.10 -3.00
C GLU A 48 -16.19 -10.10 -1.87
N TYR A 49 -16.66 -8.91 -2.23
CA TYR A 49 -17.02 -7.88 -1.26
C TYR A 49 -18.31 -8.21 -0.53
N GLY A 50 -18.29 -8.04 0.80
CA GLY A 50 -19.50 -8.10 1.59
C GLY A 50 -20.47 -6.94 1.25
N PRO A 51 -21.79 -7.12 1.48
CA PRO A 51 -22.82 -6.13 1.10
C PRO A 51 -22.71 -4.76 1.81
N LYS A 52 -21.89 -4.67 2.88
CA LYS A 52 -21.64 -3.43 3.63
C LYS A 52 -20.23 -2.87 3.44
N MET A 53 -19.42 -3.46 2.54
CA MET A 53 -18.04 -3.05 2.38
C MET A 53 -17.97 -1.72 1.62
N PRO A 54 -17.34 -0.67 2.17
CA PRO A 54 -17.14 0.57 1.46
C PRO A 54 -16.17 0.34 0.30
N LEU A 55 -16.55 0.82 -0.88
CA LEU A 55 -15.75 0.72 -2.10
C LEU A 55 -15.24 2.10 -2.50
N VAL A 56 -14.00 2.15 -2.99
CA VAL A 56 -13.37 3.32 -3.60
C VAL A 56 -12.97 2.94 -5.01
N TYR A 57 -13.51 3.63 -6.01
CA TYR A 57 -13.29 3.32 -7.44
C TYR A 57 -13.54 1.83 -7.81
N GLY A 58 -14.49 1.16 -7.13
CA GLY A 58 -14.83 -0.25 -7.36
C GLY A 58 -13.91 -1.27 -6.67
N VAL A 59 -13.00 -0.79 -5.80
CA VAL A 59 -12.06 -1.59 -5.01
C VAL A 59 -12.42 -1.45 -3.53
N GLY A 60 -12.29 -2.52 -2.73
CA GLY A 60 -12.54 -2.46 -1.29
C GLY A 60 -11.66 -1.43 -0.60
N LEU A 61 -12.24 -0.55 0.22
CA LEU A 61 -11.49 0.49 0.92
C LEU A 61 -10.42 -0.10 1.86
N THR A 62 -10.79 -1.16 2.59
CA THR A 62 -9.89 -1.85 3.53
C THR A 62 -8.66 -2.43 2.83
N PRO A 63 -8.79 -3.32 1.82
CA PRO A 63 -7.63 -3.89 1.12
C PRO A 63 -6.82 -2.82 0.37
N PHE A 64 -7.48 -1.77 -0.13
CA PHE A 64 -6.80 -0.64 -0.76
C PHE A 64 -5.84 0.08 0.20
N LEU A 65 -6.28 0.35 1.44
CA LEU A 65 -5.48 1.05 2.43
C LEU A 65 -4.51 0.15 3.20
N GLU A 66 -4.81 -1.13 3.31
CA GLU A 66 -4.06 -2.08 4.14
C GLU A 66 -2.56 -2.06 3.83
N LEU A 67 -2.18 -2.18 2.55
CA LEU A 67 -0.77 -2.18 2.14
C LEU A 67 -0.03 -0.88 2.50
N ALA A 68 -0.70 0.26 2.34
CA ALA A 68 -0.11 1.56 2.67
C ALA A 68 0.05 1.72 4.20
N VAL A 69 -1.01 1.43 4.97
CA VAL A 69 -1.04 1.62 6.41
C VAL A 69 -0.09 0.65 7.11
N THR A 70 -0.18 -0.66 6.81
CA THR A 70 0.70 -1.67 7.40
C THR A 70 2.17 -1.43 7.04
N GLY A 71 2.44 -0.92 5.83
CA GLY A 71 3.77 -0.52 5.40
C GLY A 71 4.35 0.64 6.22
N ILE A 72 3.57 1.70 6.42
CA ILE A 72 3.98 2.84 7.26
C ILE A 72 4.15 2.41 8.73
N PHE A 73 3.24 1.61 9.26
CA PHE A 73 3.36 1.06 10.61
C PHE A 73 4.62 0.19 10.76
N SER A 74 4.98 -0.56 9.73
CA SER A 74 6.23 -1.34 9.74
C SER A 74 7.46 -0.43 9.81
N PHE A 75 7.45 0.72 9.14
CA PHE A 75 8.52 1.71 9.30
C PHE A 75 8.58 2.24 10.72
N TYR A 76 7.44 2.57 11.32
CA TYR A 76 7.40 3.05 12.70
C TYR A 76 7.88 2.03 13.74
N LEU A 77 7.69 0.73 13.49
CA LEU A 77 8.10 -0.32 14.44
C LEU A 77 9.55 -0.78 14.26
N LEU A 78 10.09 -0.71 13.05
CA LEU A 78 11.39 -1.32 12.71
C LEU A 78 12.53 -0.30 12.56
N LEU A 79 12.23 0.99 12.45
CA LEU A 79 13.19 2.09 12.32
C LEU A 79 13.09 3.03 13.52
#